data_AF-A0A3D3F9U1-F1
#
_entry.id   AF-A0A3D3F9U1-F1
#
_cell.length_a   1.000
_cell.length_b   1.000
_cell.length_c   1.000
_cell.angle_alpha   90.00
_cell.angle_beta   90.00
_cell.angle_gamma   90.00
#
_symmetry.space_group_name_H-M   'P 1'
#
loop_
_entity.id
_entity.type
_entity.pdbx_description
1 polymer ?
#
loop_
_entity_poly.entity_id
_entity_poly.type
_entity_poly.pdbx_seq_one_letter_code
_entity_poly.pdbx_strand_id
1 'polypeptide(L)'
;HEAFMYKLIPALVDVMGEAYPELVAQRSLVEKVIREEEESFLRTLETGIRLLEKQMEEHTAKGETKLEGAVAFKLYDTYGFPLDLTELILREH
;
A
#
# COMPACT_ATOMS: atom_id res chain seq x y z
N HIS A 1 -5.54 -9.53 1.91
CA HIS A 1 -6.05 -8.34 2.62
C HIS A 1 -7.31 -7.86 1.92
N GLU A 2 -8.32 -7.34 2.66
CA GLU A 2 -9.57 -6.79 2.09
C GLU A 2 -9.58 -5.27 2.29
N ALA A 3 -10.14 -4.54 1.33
CA ALA A 3 -10.37 -3.10 1.46
C ALA A 3 -11.28 -2.79 2.65
N PHE A 4 -10.88 -1.84 3.50
CA PHE A 4 -11.64 -1.45 4.69
C PHE A 4 -11.69 0.07 4.91
N MET A 5 -10.76 0.84 4.37
CA MET A 5 -10.69 2.29 4.56
C MET A 5 -11.95 2.99 4.06
N TYR A 6 -12.53 2.53 2.95
CA TYR A 6 -13.79 3.08 2.44
C TYR A 6 -14.97 2.93 3.43
N LYS A 7 -14.91 1.95 4.34
CA LYS A 7 -15.92 1.73 5.38
C LYS A 7 -15.87 2.79 6.48
N LEU A 8 -14.80 3.59 6.55
CA LEU A 8 -14.63 4.70 7.49
C LEU A 8 -15.24 6.02 6.99
N ILE A 9 -15.53 6.13 5.69
CA ILE A 9 -16.10 7.33 5.08
C ILE A 9 -17.44 7.76 5.69
N PRO A 10 -18.37 6.85 6.05
CA PRO A 10 -19.58 7.24 6.76
C PRO A 10 -19.27 8.00 8.06
N ALA A 11 -18.36 7.47 8.89
CA ALA A 11 -17.96 8.12 10.14
C ALA A 11 -17.26 9.46 9.91
N LEU A 12 -16.45 9.57 8.84
CA LEU A 12 -15.82 10.83 8.44
C LEU A 12 -16.87 11.88 8.07
N VAL A 13 -17.90 11.47 7.32
CA VAL A 13 -19.02 12.34 6.92
C VAL A 13 -19.84 12.77 8.14
N ASP A 14 -20.05 11.88 9.10
CA ASP A 14 -20.78 12.22 10.32
C ASP A 14 -20.05 13.28 11.17
N VAL A 15 -18.70 13.24 11.20
CA VAL A 15 -17.88 14.18 11.98
C VAL A 15 -17.64 15.50 11.24
N MET A 16 -17.42 15.46 9.93
CA MET A 16 -16.95 16.61 9.15
C MET A 16 -17.97 17.16 8.15
N GLY A 17 -19.08 16.46 7.90
CA GLY A 17 -20.03 16.79 6.82
C GLY A 17 -20.74 18.14 6.99
N GLU A 18 -20.88 18.65 8.22
CA GLU A 18 -21.44 19.98 8.47
C GLU A 18 -20.50 21.10 7.98
N ALA A 19 -19.20 20.95 8.23
CA ALA A 19 -18.18 21.91 7.79
C ALA A 19 -17.86 21.77 6.29
N TYR A 20 -18.07 20.58 5.72
CA TYR A 20 -17.76 20.25 4.33
C TYR A 20 -18.95 19.58 3.63
N PRO A 21 -19.98 20.34 3.21
CA PRO A 21 -21.17 19.80 2.53
C PRO A 21 -20.86 19.04 1.23
N GLU A 22 -19.77 19.38 0.56
CA GLU A 22 -19.27 18.68 -0.63
C GLU A 22 -18.89 17.23 -0.34
N LEU A 23 -18.43 16.93 0.88
CA LEU A 23 -18.11 15.57 1.32
C LEU A 23 -19.38 14.71 1.38
N VAL A 24 -20.49 15.29 1.85
CA VAL A 24 -21.81 14.65 1.86
C VAL A 24 -22.31 14.44 0.44
N ALA A 25 -22.22 15.48 -0.40
CA ALA A 25 -22.71 15.44 -1.78
C ALA A 25 -21.96 14.42 -2.66
N GLN A 26 -20.66 14.24 -2.42
CA GLN A 26 -19.79 13.35 -3.20
C GLN A 26 -19.48 12.03 -2.51
N ARG A 27 -20.12 11.73 -1.37
CA ARG A 27 -19.83 10.55 -0.53
C ARG A 27 -19.69 9.26 -1.33
N SER A 28 -20.65 8.95 -2.20
CA SER A 28 -20.65 7.71 -2.98
C SER A 28 -19.47 7.64 -3.96
N LEU A 29 -19.09 8.77 -4.57
CA LEU A 29 -17.92 8.84 -5.44
C LEU A 29 -16.64 8.63 -4.64
N VAL A 30 -16.51 9.31 -3.50
CA VAL A 30 -15.35 9.20 -2.59
C VAL A 30 -15.19 7.77 -2.08
N GLU A 31 -16.27 7.14 -1.60
CA GLU A 31 -16.28 5.73 -1.17
C GLU A 31 -15.84 4.79 -2.29
N LYS A 32 -16.35 4.99 -3.51
CA LYS A 32 -16.01 4.16 -4.67
C LYS A 32 -14.54 4.30 -5.05
N VAL A 33 -14.04 5.53 -5.17
CA VAL A 33 -12.65 5.80 -5.54
C VAL A 33 -11.69 5.23 -4.50
N ILE A 34 -11.95 5.48 -3.20
CA ILE A 34 -11.10 4.95 -2.12
C ILE A 34 -11.08 3.42 -2.14
N ARG A 35 -12.24 2.77 -2.35
CA ARG A 35 -12.28 1.31 -2.47
C ARG A 35 -11.47 0.80 -3.66
N GLU A 36 -11.63 1.40 -4.84
CA GLU A 36 -10.91 0.98 -6.05
C GLU A 36 -9.39 1.16 -5.93
N GLU A 37 -8.96 2.29 -5.38
CA GLU A 37 -7.55 2.57 -5.10
C GLU A 37 -6.98 1.63 -4.03
N GLU A 38 -7.71 1.40 -2.94
CA GLU A 38 -7.30 0.49 -1.87
C GLU A 38 -7.18 -0.96 -2.39
N GLU A 39 -8.15 -1.44 -3.17
CA GLU A 39 -8.06 -2.75 -3.80
C GLU A 39 -6.88 -2.87 -4.78
N SER A 40 -6.61 -1.81 -5.55
CA SER A 40 -5.46 -1.76 -6.45
C SER A 40 -4.15 -1.80 -5.68
N PHE A 41 -4.04 -0.97 -4.64
CA PHE A 41 -2.89 -0.91 -3.76
C PHE A 41 -2.63 -2.25 -3.07
N LEU A 42 -3.65 -2.92 -2.53
CA LEU A 42 -3.51 -4.22 -1.87
C LEU A 42 -3.01 -5.31 -2.81
N ARG A 43 -3.44 -5.32 -4.09
CA ARG A 43 -2.93 -6.26 -5.11
C ARG A 43 -1.45 -6.02 -5.40
N THR A 44 -1.07 -4.76 -5.56
CA THR A 44 0.33 -4.35 -5.75
C THR A 44 1.18 -4.70 -4.54
N LEU A 45 0.68 -4.43 -3.34
CA LEU A 45 1.34 -4.70 -2.07
C LEU A 45 1.64 -6.19 -1.91
N GLU A 46 0.65 -7.06 -2.14
CA GLU A 46 0.84 -8.51 -2.04
C GLU A 46 1.91 -9.02 -3.01
N THR A 47 1.92 -8.50 -4.23
CA THR A 47 2.92 -8.86 -5.25
C THR A 47 4.31 -8.38 -4.84
N GLY A 48 4.42 -7.15 -4.35
CA GLY A 48 5.69 -6.54 -3.93
C GLY A 48 6.30 -7.24 -2.71
N ILE A 49 5.50 -7.57 -1.69
CA ILE A 49 5.95 -8.32 -0.50
C ILE A 49 6.50 -9.68 -0.92
N ARG A 50 5.76 -10.45 -1.73
CA ARG A 50 6.20 -11.78 -2.17
C ARG A 50 7.51 -11.74 -2.96
N LEU A 51 7.69 -10.71 -3.79
CA LEU A 51 8.94 -10.51 -4.53
C LEU A 51 10.09 -10.14 -3.59
N LEU A 52 9.83 -9.26 -2.61
CA LEU A 52 10.81 -8.84 -1.62
C LEU A 52 11.27 -10.03 -0.76
N GLU A 53 10.33 -10.82 -0.23
CA GLU A 53 10.62 -12.03 0.55
C GLU A 53 11.49 -13.02 -0.24
N LYS A 54 11.12 -13.29 -1.50
CA LYS A 54 11.91 -14.17 -2.38
C LYS A 54 13.34 -13.66 -2.57
N GLN A 55 13.52 -12.36 -2.78
CA GLN A 55 14.86 -11.76 -2.92
C GLN A 55 15.64 -11.84 -1.60
N MET A 56 15.00 -11.60 -0.46
CA MET A 56 15.63 -11.72 0.86
C MET A 56 16.10 -13.15 1.14
N GLU A 57 15.30 -14.17 0.79
CA GLU A 57 15.70 -15.58 0.90
C GLU A 57 16.90 -15.90 0.01
N GLU A 58 16.90 -15.45 -1.25
CA GLU A 58 18.01 -15.64 -2.19
C GLU A 58 19.32 -14.97 -1.72
N HIS A 59 19.24 -13.76 -1.15
CA HIS A 59 20.39 -13.05 -0.58
C HIS A 59 20.90 -13.72 0.70
N THR A 60 19.99 -14.13 1.60
CA THR A 60 20.36 -14.83 2.84
C THR A 60 21.05 -16.16 2.55
N ALA A 61 20.58 -16.90 1.54
CA ALA A 61 21.22 -18.14 1.08
C ALA A 61 22.65 -17.92 0.53
N LYS A 62 22.95 -16.71 0.04
CA LYS A 62 24.30 -16.30 -0.42
C LYS A 62 25.16 -15.68 0.70
N GLY A 63 24.62 -15.52 1.91
CA GLY A 63 25.30 -14.89 3.04
C GLY A 63 25.34 -13.36 2.96
N GLU A 64 24.51 -12.75 2.12
CA GLU A 64 24.44 -11.30 1.94
C GLU A 64 23.39 -10.69 2.87
N THR A 65 23.78 -9.67 3.63
CA THR A 65 22.94 -9.00 4.64
C THR A 65 22.32 -7.69 4.17
N LYS A 66 22.53 -7.33 2.90
CA LYS A 66 22.06 -6.07 2.31
C LYS A 66 21.37 -6.34 0.99
N LEU A 67 20.16 -5.80 0.85
CA LEU A 67 19.45 -5.79 -0.43
C LEU A 67 20.11 -4.76 -1.36
N GLU A 68 20.33 -5.13 -2.62
CA GLU A 68 20.82 -4.17 -3.61
C GLU A 68 19.76 -3.11 -3.93
N GLY A 69 20.20 -1.85 -4.07
CA GLY A 69 19.31 -0.74 -4.44
C GLY A 69 18.60 -0.95 -5.79
N ALA A 70 19.16 -1.77 -6.68
CA ALA A 70 18.52 -2.14 -7.95
C ALA A 70 17.22 -2.93 -7.74
N VAL A 71 17.15 -3.75 -6.69
CA VAL A 71 15.94 -4.52 -6.34
C VAL A 71 14.88 -3.59 -5.77
N ALA A 72 15.26 -2.69 -4.85
CA ALA A 72 14.35 -1.67 -4.32
C ALA A 72 13.82 -0.74 -5.42
N PHE A 73 14.69 -0.34 -6.36
CA PHE A 73 14.29 0.46 -7.51
C PHE A 73 13.29 -0.27 -8.40
N LYS A 74 13.51 -1.57 -8.65
CA LYS A 74 12.59 -2.38 -9.47
C LYS A 74 11.22 -2.56 -8.79
N LEU A 75 11.19 -2.78 -7.48
CA LEU A 75 9.95 -2.85 -6.70
C LEU A 75 9.14 -1.56 -6.83
N TYR A 76 9.82 -0.42 -6.76
CA TYR A 76 9.21 0.90 -6.94
C TYR A 76 8.75 1.17 -8.39
N ASP A 77 9.65 1.06 -9.36
CA ASP A 77 9.41 1.46 -10.76
C ASP A 77 8.49 0.50 -11.51
N THR A 78 8.72 -0.82 -11.38
CA THR A 78 7.99 -1.83 -12.15
C THR A 78 6.69 -2.24 -11.48
N TYR A 79 6.68 -2.33 -10.15
CA TYR A 79 5.54 -2.86 -9.41
C TYR A 79 4.77 -1.78 -8.66
N GLY A 80 5.25 -0.53 -8.59
CA GLY A 80 4.59 0.53 -7.85
C GLY A 80 4.62 0.32 -6.33
N PHE A 81 5.54 -0.51 -5.83
CA PHE A 81 5.68 -0.80 -4.42
C PHE A 81 6.43 0.34 -3.72
N PRO A 82 5.86 1.01 -2.71
CA PRO A 82 6.49 2.17 -2.08
C PRO A 82 7.84 1.84 -1.47
N LEU A 83 8.85 2.69 -1.72
CA LEU A 83 10.19 2.56 -1.14
C LEU A 83 10.14 2.55 0.39
N ASP A 84 9.29 3.39 0.98
CA ASP A 84 9.12 3.49 2.44
C ASP A 84 8.67 2.15 3.05
N LEU A 85 7.83 1.39 2.34
CA LEU A 85 7.39 0.07 2.79
C LEU A 85 8.49 -0.98 2.60
N THR A 86 9.28 -0.90 1.52
CA THR A 86 10.46 -1.74 1.36
C THR A 86 11.43 -1.53 2.51
N GLU A 87 11.72 -0.27 2.88
CA GLU A 87 12.57 0.04 4.02
C GLU A 87 11.99 -0.46 5.34
N LEU A 88 10.69 -0.30 5.56
CA LEU A 88 10.03 -0.77 6.77
C LEU A 88 10.17 -2.29 6.94
N ILE A 89 9.85 -3.05 5.90
CA ILE A 89 9.94 -4.51 5.92
C ILE A 89 11.38 -4.98 6.12
N LEU A 90 12.35 -4.34 5.44
CA LEU A 90 13.77 -4.65 5.60
C LEU A 90 14.33 -4.29 6.98
N ARG A 91 13.67 -3.41 7.75
CA ARG A 91 14.08 -3.08 9.12
C ARG A 91 13.48 -4.02 10.16
N GLU A 92 12.32 -4.60 9.88
CA GLU A 92 11.63 -5.55 10.77
C GLU A 92 12.23 -6.97 10.70
N HIS A 93 12.95 -7.28 9.60
CA HIS A 93 13.65 -8.54 9.36
C HIS A 93 15.17 -8.41 9.50
#